data_AF-A0A3S5DI29-F1
#
_entry.id   AF-A0A3S5DI29-F1
#
_cell.length_a   1.000
_cell.length_b   1.000
_cell.length_c   1.000
_cell.angle_alpha   90.00
_cell.angle_beta   90.00
_cell.angle_gamma   90.00
#
_symmetry.space_group_name_H-M   'P 1'
#
loop_
_entity.id
_entity.type
_entity.pdbx_description
1 polymer ?
#
loop_
_entity_poly.entity_id
_entity_poly.type
_entity_poly.pdbx_seq_one_letter_code
_entity_poly.pdbx_strand_id
1 'polypeptide(L)'
;MKSLTLIPGQLSLSQLRDVYSHPVNITLDSGAFAAIDESVACVNAILAEGRTAYGINTGFGLLAQTRISTEDLENLQRSLVLSHAAGVGEPLDDDLARLIMVLKINSLSRGFSGIRLSVIQALDWPGECRRDAVDPGQRLRRRFRRPRATGAYVVDPARRR
;
A
#
# COMPACT_ATOMS: atom_id res chain seq x y z
N MET A 1 -9.50 -21.54 -15.27
CA MET A 1 -8.74 -20.39 -14.71
C MET A 1 -7.43 -20.31 -15.46
N LYS A 2 -7.09 -19.16 -16.07
CA LYS A 2 -5.89 -19.01 -16.92
C LYS A 2 -4.68 -18.73 -16.04
N SER A 3 -3.53 -19.33 -16.32
CA SER A 3 -2.29 -19.06 -15.58
C SER A 3 -1.42 -18.05 -16.31
N LEU A 4 -0.82 -17.14 -15.57
CA LEU A 4 0.12 -16.13 -16.09
C LEU A 4 1.32 -16.03 -15.16
N THR A 5 2.51 -16.30 -15.70
CA THR A 5 3.77 -16.02 -15.03
C THR A 5 4.20 -14.60 -15.36
N LEU A 6 4.36 -13.77 -14.32
CA LEU A 6 4.80 -12.39 -14.44
C LEU A 6 6.32 -12.34 -14.48
N ILE A 7 6.84 -11.92 -15.63
CA ILE A 7 8.22 -11.46 -15.77
C ILE A 7 8.18 -9.93 -15.62
N PRO A 8 8.78 -9.35 -14.57
CA PRO A 8 8.64 -7.93 -14.28
C PRO A 8 9.04 -7.03 -15.45
N GLY A 9 8.17 -6.08 -15.79
CA GLY A 9 8.40 -5.12 -16.87
C GLY A 9 8.15 -5.67 -18.28
N GLN A 10 7.70 -6.92 -18.43
CA GLN A 10 7.42 -7.55 -19.72
C GLN A 10 5.93 -7.85 -19.97
N LEU A 11 5.03 -7.29 -19.15
CA LEU A 11 3.58 -7.43 -19.36
C LEU A 11 3.14 -6.79 -20.68
N SER A 12 2.46 -7.57 -21.53
CA SER A 12 1.89 -7.10 -22.78
C SER A 12 0.44 -6.60 -22.62
N LEU A 13 -0.02 -5.76 -23.56
CA LEU A 13 -1.41 -5.32 -23.58
C LEU A 13 -2.41 -6.47 -23.75
N SER A 14 -2.04 -7.55 -24.45
CA SER A 14 -2.90 -8.73 -24.58
C SER A 14 -3.05 -9.47 -23.26
N GLN A 15 -1.97 -9.64 -22.50
CA GLN A 15 -2.02 -10.21 -21.15
C GLN A 15 -2.85 -9.35 -20.20
N LEU A 16 -2.73 -8.01 -20.27
CA LEU A 16 -3.56 -7.11 -19.46
C LEU A 16 -5.05 -7.23 -19.81
N ARG A 17 -5.38 -7.38 -21.09
CA ARG A 17 -6.76 -7.64 -21.53
C ARG A 17 -7.28 -8.97 -20.99
N ASP A 18 -6.44 -10.02 -21.01
CA ASP A 18 -6.81 -11.31 -20.44
C ASP A 18 -7.07 -11.23 -18.93
N VAL A 19 -6.21 -10.52 -18.19
CA VAL A 19 -6.36 -10.27 -16.75
C VAL A 19 -7.67 -9.55 -16.46
N TYR A 20 -8.02 -8.54 -17.27
CA TYR A 20 -9.26 -7.79 -17.11
C TYR A 20 -10.49 -8.66 -17.41
N SER A 21 -10.49 -9.40 -18.52
CA SER A 21 -11.68 -10.13 -18.97
C SER A 21 -11.93 -11.45 -18.21
N HIS A 22 -10.93 -12.03 -17.56
CA HIS A 22 -11.07 -13.35 -16.92
C HIS A 22 -10.27 -13.44 -15.61
N PRO A 23 -10.73 -14.26 -14.64
CA PRO A 23 -9.91 -14.65 -13.49
C PRO A 23 -8.64 -15.38 -13.93
N VAL A 24 -7.51 -14.92 -13.39
CA VAL A 24 -6.17 -15.43 -13.67
C VAL A 24 -5.47 -15.88 -12.39
N ASN A 25 -4.74 -16.99 -12.46
CA ASN A 25 -3.76 -17.38 -11.46
C ASN A 25 -2.42 -16.77 -11.82
N ILE A 26 -1.89 -15.93 -10.94
CA ILE A 26 -0.62 -15.26 -11.13
C ILE A 26 0.48 -16.05 -10.43
N THR A 27 1.65 -16.08 -11.05
CA THR A 27 2.90 -16.50 -10.40
C THR A 27 3.97 -15.48 -10.74
N LEU A 28 4.82 -15.14 -9.78
CA LEU A 28 5.98 -14.29 -10.04
C LEU A 28 7.16 -15.14 -10.51
N ASP A 29 7.82 -14.74 -11.59
CA ASP A 29 9.04 -15.41 -12.06
C ASP A 29 10.15 -15.33 -11.00
N SER A 30 10.77 -16.47 -10.68
CA SER A 30 11.81 -16.54 -9.64
C SER A 30 13.05 -15.70 -9.95
N GLY A 31 13.30 -15.36 -11.23
CA GLY A 31 14.38 -14.47 -11.63
C GLY A 31 14.23 -13.04 -11.08
N ALA A 32 13.04 -12.66 -10.61
CA ALA A 32 12.80 -11.37 -9.97
C ALA A 32 13.34 -11.29 -8.53
N PHE A 33 13.52 -12.42 -7.84
CA PHE A 33 13.73 -12.43 -6.39
C PHE A 33 15.03 -11.77 -5.97
N ALA A 34 16.13 -12.03 -6.70
CA ALA A 34 17.42 -11.41 -6.41
C ALA A 34 17.36 -9.87 -6.50
N ALA A 35 16.73 -9.33 -7.54
CA ALA A 35 16.57 -7.88 -7.69
C ALA A 35 15.69 -7.26 -6.60
N ILE A 36 14.68 -7.98 -6.12
CA ILE A 36 13.84 -7.55 -5.00
C ILE A 36 14.67 -7.49 -3.71
N ASP A 37 15.46 -8.54 -3.42
CA ASP A 37 16.30 -8.62 -2.23
C ASP A 37 17.40 -7.55 -2.22
N GLU A 38 18.04 -7.30 -3.37
CA GLU A 38 19.00 -6.20 -3.54
C GLU A 38 18.36 -4.83 -3.28
N SER A 39 17.11 -4.63 -3.73
CA SER A 39 16.34 -3.41 -3.46
C SER A 39 16.12 -3.19 -1.97
N VAL A 40 15.76 -4.25 -1.24
CA VAL A 40 15.56 -4.20 0.21
C VAL A 40 16.89 -3.94 0.94
N ALA A 41 17.97 -4.61 0.51
CA ALA A 41 19.30 -4.40 1.07
C ALA A 41 19.77 -2.93 0.91
N CYS A 42 19.48 -2.31 -0.24
CA CYS A 42 19.75 -0.89 -0.48
C CYS A 42 19.03 0.02 0.53
N VAL A 43 17.74 -0.22 0.78
CA VAL A 43 16.98 0.54 1.79
C VAL A 43 17.57 0.36 3.19
N ASN A 44 17.95 -0.87 3.55
CA ASN A 44 18.56 -1.15 4.85
C ASN A 44 19.93 -0.47 5.00
N ALA A 45 20.75 -0.42 3.94
CA ALA A 45 22.02 0.29 3.95
C ALA A 45 21.83 1.80 4.17
N ILE A 46 20.86 2.43 3.49
CA ILE A 46 20.52 3.85 3.68
C ILE A 46 20.16 4.14 5.13
N LEU A 47 19.37 3.26 5.77
CA LEU A 47 19.01 3.37 7.17
C LEU A 47 20.22 3.21 8.10
N ALA A 48 21.09 2.24 7.84
CA ALA A 48 22.28 1.98 8.63
C ALA A 48 23.32 3.12 8.54
N GLU A 49 23.44 3.75 7.36
CA GLU A 49 24.26 4.95 7.12
C GLU A 49 23.69 6.21 7.81
N GLY A 50 22.47 6.14 8.35
CA GLY A 50 21.81 7.27 8.99
C GLY A 50 21.34 8.35 8.00
N ARG A 51 21.39 8.10 6.69
CA ARG A 51 20.97 9.05 5.65
C ARG A 51 19.45 9.24 5.68
N THR A 52 18.99 10.44 5.35
CA THR A 52 17.56 10.72 5.17
C THR A 52 17.11 10.26 3.79
N ALA A 53 15.98 9.54 3.74
CA ALA A 53 15.34 9.13 2.51
C ALA A 53 13.82 9.27 2.61
N TYR A 54 13.25 9.93 1.61
CA TYR A 54 11.84 10.32 1.59
C TYR A 54 10.93 9.09 1.74
N GLY A 55 9.99 9.16 2.68
CA GLY A 55 9.01 8.10 2.94
C GLY A 55 9.59 6.81 3.53
N ILE A 56 10.91 6.78 3.80
CA ILE A 56 11.59 5.69 4.51
C ILE A 56 11.78 6.12 5.97
N ASN A 57 12.53 7.20 6.23
CA ASN A 57 12.76 7.76 7.57
C ASN A 57 12.45 9.26 7.65
N THR A 58 11.60 9.75 6.75
CA THR A 58 11.00 11.08 6.81
C THR A 58 9.48 10.98 6.80
N GLY A 59 8.81 12.09 7.13
CA GLY A 59 7.38 12.23 6.86
C GLY A 59 7.06 12.29 5.36
N PHE A 60 5.76 12.42 5.06
CA PHE A 60 5.21 12.50 3.70
C PHE A 60 4.65 13.90 3.43
N GLY A 61 4.63 14.32 2.15
CA GLY A 61 4.06 15.61 1.75
C GLY A 61 4.74 16.80 2.46
N LEU A 62 3.95 17.61 3.18
CA LEU A 62 4.47 18.76 3.95
C LEU A 62 5.53 18.38 4.99
N LEU A 63 5.53 17.13 5.46
CA LEU A 63 6.49 16.62 6.45
C LEU A 63 7.69 15.91 5.81
N ALA A 64 7.91 16.07 4.50
CA ALA A 64 9.02 15.43 3.77
C ALA A 64 10.41 15.77 4.33
N GLN A 65 10.57 16.93 4.98
CA GLN A 65 11.83 17.37 5.58
C GLN A 65 11.97 16.97 7.06
N THR A 66 10.92 16.39 7.65
CA THR A 66 10.92 15.97 9.05
C THR A 66 11.47 14.56 9.15
N ARG A 67 12.62 14.40 9.80
CA ARG A 67 13.19 13.08 10.13
C ARG A 67 12.33 12.40 11.19
N ILE A 68 12.10 11.09 11.02
CA ILE A 68 11.34 10.25 11.93
C ILE A 68 12.32 9.27 12.60
N SER A 69 12.10 9.01 13.89
CA SER A 69 12.87 8.04 14.68
C SER A 69 12.65 6.62 14.14
N THR A 70 13.58 5.70 14.37
CA THR A 70 13.45 4.31 13.92
C THR A 70 12.27 3.62 14.60
N GLU A 71 12.04 3.95 15.88
CA GLU A 71 11.00 3.40 16.74
C GLU A 71 9.59 3.80 16.26
N ASP A 72 9.46 4.96 15.60
CA ASP A 72 8.20 5.47 15.08
C ASP A 72 7.91 5.04 13.63
N LEU A 73 8.86 4.43 12.91
CA LEU A 73 8.70 4.12 11.48
C LEU A 73 7.52 3.16 11.22
N GLU A 74 7.33 2.15 12.05
CA GLU A 74 6.19 1.22 11.90
C GLU A 74 4.86 1.96 12.06
N ASN A 75 4.75 2.81 13.07
CA ASN A 75 3.56 3.61 13.34
C ASN A 75 3.30 4.62 12.21
N LEU A 76 4.36 5.22 11.66
CA LEU A 76 4.28 6.12 10.52
C LEU A 76 3.70 5.39 9.29
N GLN A 77 4.24 4.23 8.92
CA GLN A 77 3.77 3.46 7.76
C GLN A 77 2.31 3.00 7.94
N ARG A 78 1.93 2.57 9.16
CA ARG A 78 0.54 2.24 9.48
C ARG A 78 -0.38 3.45 9.32
N SER A 79 0.00 4.59 9.89
CA SER A 79 -0.80 5.81 9.86
C SER A 79 -0.92 6.38 8.44
N LEU A 80 0.09 6.19 7.60
CA LEU A 80 0.04 6.55 6.18
C LEU A 80 -1.09 5.81 5.47
N VAL A 81 -1.14 4.48 5.60
CA VAL A 81 -2.19 3.65 4.98
C VAL A 81 -3.58 4.09 5.47
N LEU A 82 -3.74 4.28 6.79
CA LEU A 82 -5.03 4.68 7.37
C LEU A 82 -5.49 6.07 6.94
N SER A 83 -4.58 7.04 6.87
CA SER A 83 -4.92 8.42 6.46
C SER A 83 -5.23 8.55 4.96
N HIS A 84 -4.70 7.64 4.13
CA HIS A 84 -4.94 7.62 2.68
C HIS A 84 -6.06 6.66 2.25
N ALA A 85 -6.58 5.84 3.15
CA ALA A 85 -7.76 5.01 2.93
C ALA A 85 -9.07 5.85 2.94
N ALA A 86 -9.09 6.92 2.14
CA ALA A 86 -10.15 7.92 2.06
C ALA A 86 -11.03 7.76 0.81
N GLY A 87 -11.03 6.58 0.19
CA GLY A 87 -11.90 6.26 -0.94
C GLY A 87 -13.38 6.38 -0.57
N VAL A 88 -14.17 6.96 -1.48
CA VAL A 88 -15.62 7.14 -1.32
C VAL A 88 -16.33 6.74 -2.61
N GLY A 89 -17.63 6.42 -2.51
CA GLY A 89 -18.45 5.99 -3.64
C GLY A 89 -18.53 4.47 -3.76
N GLU A 90 -18.94 4.01 -4.93
CA GLU A 90 -19.08 2.58 -5.20
C GLU A 90 -17.71 1.89 -5.29
N PRO A 91 -17.59 0.64 -4.80
CA PRO A 91 -16.39 -0.16 -5.00
C PRO A 91 -16.03 -0.34 -6.47
N LEU A 92 -14.74 -0.51 -6.76
CA LEU A 92 -14.30 -0.94 -8.09
C LEU A 92 -14.78 -2.36 -8.38
N ASP A 93 -15.15 -2.63 -9.63
CA ASP A 93 -15.44 -3.98 -10.09
C ASP A 93 -14.22 -4.90 -9.88
N ASP A 94 -14.48 -6.17 -9.54
CA ASP A 94 -13.44 -7.16 -9.22
C ASP A 94 -12.42 -7.33 -10.37
N ASP A 95 -12.86 -7.16 -11.62
CA ASP A 95 -12.01 -7.22 -12.83
C ASP A 95 -11.00 -6.09 -12.89
N LEU A 96 -11.43 -4.87 -12.55
CA LEU A 96 -10.56 -3.70 -12.52
C LEU A 96 -9.64 -3.72 -11.30
N ALA A 97 -10.15 -4.14 -10.14
CA ALA A 97 -9.34 -4.33 -8.95
C ALA A 97 -8.22 -5.37 -9.19
N ARG A 98 -8.55 -6.51 -9.80
CA ARG A 98 -7.57 -7.54 -10.20
C ARG A 98 -6.51 -6.99 -11.15
N LEU A 99 -6.92 -6.22 -12.16
CA LEU A 99 -5.99 -5.58 -13.09
C LEU A 99 -5.02 -4.64 -12.36
N ILE A 100 -5.51 -3.81 -11.44
CA ILE A 100 -4.69 -2.91 -10.62
C ILE A 100 -3.67 -3.72 -9.81
N MET A 101 -4.10 -4.81 -9.17
CA MET A 101 -3.21 -5.65 -8.36
C MET A 101 -2.10 -6.29 -9.20
N VAL A 102 -2.41 -6.83 -10.38
CA VAL A 102 -1.42 -7.38 -11.32
C VAL A 102 -0.42 -6.31 -11.76
N LEU A 103 -0.88 -5.11 -12.07
CA LEU A 103 0.00 -3.99 -12.43
C LEU A 103 0.92 -3.59 -11.27
N LYS A 104 0.41 -3.60 -10.03
CA LYS A 104 1.22 -3.34 -8.83
C LYS A 104 2.28 -4.41 -8.65
N ILE A 105 1.93 -5.69 -8.72
CA ILE A 105 2.89 -6.80 -8.61
C ILE A 105 3.97 -6.66 -9.67
N ASN A 106 3.60 -6.47 -10.94
CA ASN A 106 4.56 -6.32 -12.05
C ASN A 106 5.52 -5.14 -11.85
N SER A 107 5.03 -4.00 -11.34
CA SER A 107 5.87 -2.83 -11.10
C SER A 107 6.81 -3.01 -9.90
N LEU A 108 6.27 -3.48 -8.77
CA LEU A 108 7.00 -3.65 -7.52
C LEU A 108 8.10 -4.73 -7.63
N SER A 109 7.85 -5.76 -8.44
CA SER A 109 8.79 -6.87 -8.62
C SER A 109 10.00 -6.54 -9.50
N ARG A 110 10.11 -5.30 -10.02
CA ARG A 110 11.26 -4.88 -10.84
C ARG A 110 12.54 -4.62 -10.03
N GLY A 111 12.49 -4.64 -8.70
CA GLY A 111 13.67 -4.44 -7.84
C GLY A 111 14.06 -2.98 -7.58
N PHE A 112 13.16 -2.01 -7.78
CA PHE A 112 13.43 -0.58 -7.56
C PHE A 112 12.58 0.08 -6.46
N SER A 113 11.81 -0.70 -5.71
CA SER A 113 10.83 -0.18 -4.74
C SER A 113 11.21 -0.40 -3.28
N GLY A 114 12.28 -1.14 -2.98
CA GLY A 114 12.67 -1.45 -1.60
C GLY A 114 11.62 -2.25 -0.82
N ILE A 115 10.70 -2.90 -1.53
CA ILE A 115 9.59 -3.65 -0.92
C ILE A 115 9.98 -5.11 -0.78
N ARG A 116 9.60 -5.74 0.34
CA ARG A 116 9.87 -7.15 0.60
C ARG A 116 9.05 -8.06 -0.30
N LEU A 117 9.64 -9.19 -0.72
CA LEU A 117 8.94 -10.23 -1.50
C LEU A 117 7.64 -10.68 -0.82
N SER A 118 7.64 -10.84 0.50
CA SER A 118 6.44 -11.24 1.26
C SER A 118 5.26 -10.27 1.11
N VAL A 119 5.53 -8.97 0.93
CA VAL A 119 4.47 -7.98 0.68
C VAL A 119 3.95 -8.10 -0.74
N ILE A 120 4.82 -8.34 -1.72
CA ILE A 120 4.40 -8.61 -3.10
C ILE A 120 3.54 -9.88 -3.16
N GLN A 121 3.93 -10.94 -2.46
CA GLN A 121 3.17 -12.19 -2.36
C GLN A 121 1.82 -11.99 -1.65
N ALA A 122 1.71 -11.08 -0.69
CA ALA A 122 0.43 -10.74 -0.06
C ALA A 122 -0.53 -10.01 -1.02
N LEU A 123 -0.03 -9.42 -2.11
CA LEU A 123 -0.85 -8.83 -3.18
C LEU A 123 -1.33 -9.89 -4.18
N ASP A 124 -0.71 -11.06 -4.21
CA ASP A 124 -1.14 -12.21 -5.02
C ASP A 124 -2.45 -12.74 -4.44
N TRP A 125 -3.54 -12.12 -4.88
CA TRP A 125 -4.88 -12.32 -4.38
C TRP A 125 -5.50 -13.58 -5.00
N PRO A 126 -5.79 -14.65 -4.23
CA PRO A 126 -6.50 -15.80 -4.75
C PRO A 126 -7.99 -15.44 -4.96
N GLY A 127 -8.29 -14.77 -6.08
CA GLY A 127 -9.57 -14.74 -6.79
C GLY A 127 -10.85 -14.20 -6.09
N GLU A 128 -10.99 -14.23 -4.78
CA GLU A 128 -12.25 -13.94 -4.10
C GLU A 128 -12.12 -12.71 -3.21
N CYS A 129 -12.39 -11.53 -3.77
CA CYS A 129 -12.55 -10.29 -3.02
C CYS A 129 -13.61 -10.51 -1.92
N ARG A 130 -13.23 -10.65 -0.65
CA ARG A 130 -14.18 -10.52 0.45
C ARG A 130 -14.64 -9.07 0.46
N ARG A 131 -15.75 -8.80 -0.25
CA ARG A 131 -16.41 -7.48 -0.37
C ARG A 131 -16.67 -6.80 0.99
N ASP A 132 -16.65 -7.58 2.06
CA ASP A 132 -16.83 -7.14 3.44
C ASP A 132 -15.67 -6.26 3.97
N ALA A 133 -14.53 -6.20 3.27
CA ALA A 133 -13.30 -5.55 3.77
C ALA A 133 -13.09 -4.11 3.26
N VAL A 134 -13.81 -3.65 2.24
CA VAL A 134 -13.56 -2.34 1.57
C VAL A 134 -14.78 -1.41 1.69
N ASP A 135 -15.35 -1.31 2.88
CA ASP A 135 -16.22 -0.16 3.19
C ASP A 135 -16.12 0.24 4.68
N PRO A 136 -15.19 1.15 5.02
CA PRO A 136 -15.19 1.80 6.33
C PRO A 136 -16.45 2.65 6.55
N GLY A 137 -17.06 3.16 5.48
CA GLY A 137 -18.20 4.09 5.49
C GLY A 137 -19.56 3.45 5.80
N GLN A 138 -19.83 2.21 5.37
CA GLN A 138 -21.11 1.54 5.69
C GLN A 138 -21.17 0.96 7.09
N ARG A 139 -20.05 0.52 7.69
CA ARG A 139 -20.05 0.05 9.09
C ARG A 139 -20.22 1.19 10.10
N LEU A 140 -19.79 2.40 9.75
CA LEU A 140 -19.91 3.59 10.61
C LEU A 140 -21.33 4.19 10.63
N ARG A 141 -22.19 3.91 9.64
CA ARG A 141 -23.59 4.38 9.61
C ARG A 141 -24.51 3.72 10.64
N ARG A 142 -24.11 2.58 11.24
CA ARG A 142 -24.93 1.87 12.25
C ARG A 142 -24.50 2.11 13.70
N ARG A 143 -23.39 2.81 13.98
CA ARG A 143 -22.89 3.02 15.35
C ARG A 143 -22.83 4.45 15.85
N PHE A 144 -23.03 5.46 15.00
CA PHE A 144 -23.12 6.86 15.44
C PHE A 144 -24.54 7.42 15.37
N ARG A 145 -25.41 6.93 16.27
CA ARG A 145 -26.46 7.79 16.84
C ARG A 145 -25.76 8.72 17.82
N ARG A 146 -25.56 9.99 17.43
CA ARG A 146 -24.95 11.03 18.28
C ARG A 146 -25.68 11.09 19.64
N PRO A 147 -24.98 11.03 20.79
CA PRO A 147 -25.45 11.71 21.99
C PRO A 147 -25.26 13.22 21.76
N ARG A 148 -26.30 14.02 21.97
CA ARG A 148 -26.13 15.48 22.10
C ARG A 148 -25.38 15.72 23.41
N ALA A 149 -24.20 16.36 23.35
CA ALA A 149 -23.68 17.17 24.45
C ALA A 149 -22.55 18.09 23.96
N THR A 150 -22.72 19.36 24.30
CA THR A 150 -21.79 20.49 24.35
C THR A 150 -20.40 20.14 24.88
N GLY A 151 -19.35 20.71 24.25
CA GLY A 151 -17.98 20.66 24.76
C GLY A 151 -16.98 21.25 23.77
N ALA A 152 -16.82 22.58 23.78
CA ALA A 152 -15.78 23.27 23.02
C ALA A 152 -14.40 22.96 23.61
N TYR A 153 -13.46 22.51 22.77
CA TYR A 153 -12.05 22.47 23.14
C TYR A 153 -11.48 23.89 23.09
N VAL A 154 -11.15 24.43 24.26
CA VAL A 154 -10.33 25.64 24.40
C VAL A 154 -8.87 25.24 24.28
N VAL A 155 -8.15 25.86 23.35
CA VAL A 155 -6.68 25.78 23.26
C VAL A 155 -6.12 26.81 24.23
N ASP A 156 -5.37 26.36 25.25
CA ASP A 156 -4.66 27.21 26.20
C ASP A 156 -3.41 27.84 25.54
N PRO A 157 -3.34 29.16 25.36
CA PRO A 157 -2.23 29.83 24.70
C PRO A 157 -0.99 30.04 25.60
N ALA A 158 -0.97 29.56 26.85
CA ALA A 158 0.09 29.88 27.81
C ALA A 158 1.32 28.94 27.82
N ARG A 159 1.43 27.93 26.96
CA ARG A 159 2.64 27.07 26.88
C ARG A 159 3.47 27.35 25.62
N ARG A 160 4.10 28.52 25.59
CA ARG A 160 5.36 28.76 24.87
C ARG A 160 6.37 29.34 25.86
N ARG A 161 7.29 28.50 26.30
CA ARG A 161 8.66 28.87 26.70
C ARG A 161 9.58 27.76 26.26
#